data_AF-A0A2S5BAK0-F1
#
_entry.id   AF-A0A2S5BAK0-F1
#
_cell.length_a   1.000
_cell.length_b   1.000
_cell.length_c   1.000
_cell.angle_alpha   90.00
_cell.angle_beta   90.00
_cell.angle_gamma   90.00
#
_symmetry.space_group_name_H-M   'P 1'
#
loop_
_entity.id
_entity.type
_entity.pdbx_description
1 polymer ?
#
loop_
_entity_poly.entity_id
_entity_poly.type
_entity_poly.pdbx_seq_one_letter_code
_entity_poly.pdbx_strand_id
1 'polypeptide(L)'
;MTAASTTVAGSFDDLLSLEQQFYQSGFDSGFPHGQLHGVFEGRELGRDKSWELWEELGYYDGTAKLWTAILDRAPHHSATTTNHHHSSRGKQALEAIQTLVSAFPASNDSSSLHQQQPESEPAAAGADVDISAQLGALRSKYRTSCALVGMRPRMTVSSGGEGPIASGEGAEASLRSLGSTMY
;
A
#
# COMPACT_ATOMS: atom_id res chain seq x y z
N MET A 1 -38.01 -64.73 11.17
CA MET A 1 -37.70 -63.52 10.37
C MET A 1 -37.33 -62.41 11.35
N THR A 2 -36.03 -62.10 11.52
CA THR A 2 -35.47 -60.83 12.07
C THR A 2 -33.98 -61.02 12.37
N ALA A 3 -33.12 -61.00 11.35
CA ALA A 3 -31.66 -60.99 11.52
C ALA A 3 -30.93 -60.08 10.52
N ALA A 4 -31.67 -59.26 9.75
CA ALA A 4 -31.10 -58.41 8.71
C ALA A 4 -30.91 -56.94 9.14
N SER A 5 -31.48 -56.50 10.27
CA SER A 5 -31.44 -55.08 10.68
C SER A 5 -30.15 -54.64 11.37
N THR A 6 -29.36 -55.56 11.94
CA THR A 6 -28.15 -55.17 12.72
C THR A 6 -26.92 -54.96 11.84
N THR A 7 -26.82 -55.66 10.71
CA THR A 7 -25.64 -55.59 9.82
C THR A 7 -25.59 -54.29 9.03
N VAL A 8 -26.75 -53.72 8.67
CA VAL A 8 -26.84 -52.45 7.93
C VAL A 8 -26.47 -51.27 8.83
N ALA A 9 -26.85 -51.29 10.11
CA ALA A 9 -26.46 -50.27 11.08
C ALA A 9 -24.94 -50.23 11.29
N GLY A 10 -24.28 -51.38 11.47
CA GLY A 10 -22.82 -51.45 11.56
C GLY A 10 -22.12 -50.94 10.28
N SER A 11 -22.66 -51.24 9.10
CA SER A 11 -22.08 -50.75 7.85
C SER A 11 -22.17 -49.23 7.64
N PHE A 12 -23.19 -48.58 8.22
CA PHE A 12 -23.38 -47.15 8.09
C PHE A 12 -22.51 -46.39 9.11
N ASP A 13 -22.35 -46.94 10.33
CA ASP A 13 -21.41 -46.42 11.33
C ASP A 13 -19.96 -46.51 10.85
N ASP A 14 -19.57 -47.61 10.18
CA ASP A 14 -18.25 -47.76 9.57
C ASP A 14 -18.01 -46.72 8.46
N LEU A 15 -19.03 -46.44 7.64
CA LEU A 15 -18.94 -45.44 6.58
C LEU A 15 -18.82 -44.01 7.15
N LEU A 16 -19.57 -43.70 8.21
CA LEU A 16 -19.47 -42.42 8.92
C LEU A 16 -18.10 -42.26 9.60
N SER A 17 -17.56 -43.34 10.18
CA SER A 17 -16.21 -43.35 10.75
C SER A 17 -15.14 -43.11 9.68
N LEU A 18 -15.30 -43.72 8.51
CA LEU A 18 -14.40 -43.53 7.37
C LEU A 18 -14.46 -42.08 6.84
N GLU A 19 -15.66 -41.50 6.73
CA GLU A 19 -15.88 -40.10 6.36
C GLU A 19 -15.17 -39.16 7.35
N GLN A 20 -15.39 -39.34 8.65
CA GLN A 20 -14.76 -38.53 9.69
C GLN A 20 -13.23 -38.63 9.63
N GLN A 21 -12.69 -39.82 9.34
CA GLN A 21 -11.24 -40.02 9.19
C GLN A 21 -10.68 -39.26 7.98
N PHE A 22 -11.37 -39.27 6.84
CA PHE A 22 -10.94 -38.50 5.67
C PHE A 22 -11.07 -36.99 5.88
N TYR A 23 -12.12 -36.51 6.56
CA TYR A 23 -12.24 -35.11 6.95
C TYR A 23 -11.08 -34.68 7.85
N GLN A 24 -10.81 -35.46 8.90
CA GLN A 24 -9.74 -35.12 9.84
C GLN A 24 -8.38 -35.17 9.15
N SER A 25 -8.13 -36.18 8.32
CA SER A 25 -6.89 -36.28 7.55
C SER A 25 -6.72 -35.13 6.54
N GLY A 26 -7.79 -34.72 5.87
CA GLY A 26 -7.79 -33.57 4.98
C GLY A 26 -7.55 -32.25 5.72
N PHE A 27 -8.13 -32.10 6.91
CA PHE A 27 -7.91 -30.92 7.76
C PHE A 27 -6.47 -30.87 8.30
N ASP A 28 -5.99 -31.97 8.89
CA ASP A 28 -4.65 -32.04 9.51
C ASP A 28 -3.52 -31.82 8.50
N SER A 29 -3.76 -32.19 7.23
CA SER A 29 -2.81 -31.93 6.13
C SER A 29 -3.00 -30.54 5.51
N GLY A 30 -4.24 -30.12 5.28
CA GLY A 30 -4.57 -28.88 4.59
C GLY A 30 -4.37 -27.62 5.44
N PHE A 31 -4.69 -27.68 6.74
CA PHE A 31 -4.64 -26.52 7.62
C PHE A 31 -3.21 -25.98 7.82
N PRO A 32 -2.21 -26.80 8.19
CA PRO A 32 -0.83 -26.31 8.31
C PRO A 32 -0.27 -25.81 6.97
N HIS A 33 -0.64 -26.47 5.88
CA HIS A 33 -0.22 -26.07 4.53
C HIS A 33 -0.82 -24.72 4.12
N GLY A 34 -2.12 -24.51 4.37
CA GLY A 34 -2.80 -23.24 4.10
C GLY A 34 -2.27 -22.10 4.96
N GLN A 35 -1.98 -22.35 6.24
CA GLN A 35 -1.36 -21.36 7.13
C GLN A 35 0.01 -20.92 6.60
N LEU A 36 0.84 -21.90 6.22
CA LEU A 36 2.17 -21.65 5.67
C LEU A 36 2.10 -20.89 4.33
N HIS A 37 1.21 -21.29 3.42
CA HIS A 37 1.01 -20.59 2.16
C HIS A 37 0.51 -19.16 2.34
N GLY A 38 -0.45 -18.94 3.23
CA GLY A 38 -0.95 -17.60 3.53
C GLY A 38 0.15 -16.66 4.02
N VAL A 39 1.11 -17.16 4.81
CA VAL A 39 2.27 -16.38 5.25
C VAL A 39 3.21 -16.04 4.08
N PHE A 40 3.48 -17.01 3.20
CA PHE A 40 4.35 -16.77 2.04
C PHE A 40 3.72 -15.80 1.03
N GLU A 41 2.47 -16.04 0.67
CA GLU A 41 1.72 -15.19 -0.27
C GLU A 41 1.53 -13.78 0.29
N GLY A 42 1.18 -13.64 1.58
CA GLY A 42 1.05 -12.34 2.23
C GLY A 42 2.36 -11.54 2.26
N ARG A 43 3.51 -12.21 2.42
CA ARG A 43 4.83 -11.57 2.35
C ARG A 43 5.17 -11.09 0.95
N GLU A 44 4.88 -11.91 -0.06
CA GLU A 44 5.11 -11.57 -1.46
C GLU A 44 4.24 -10.39 -1.89
N LEU A 45 2.92 -10.48 -1.63
CA LEU A 45 1.97 -9.41 -1.91
C LEU A 45 2.33 -8.12 -1.16
N GLY A 46 2.71 -8.23 0.12
CA GLY A 46 3.13 -7.09 0.93
C GLY A 46 4.36 -6.39 0.36
N ARG A 47 5.36 -7.15 -0.09
CA ARG A 47 6.55 -6.58 -0.76
C ARG A 47 6.15 -5.83 -2.03
N ASP A 48 5.40 -6.46 -2.90
CA ASP A 48 5.06 -5.89 -4.21
C ASP A 48 4.19 -4.65 -4.06
N LYS A 49 3.21 -4.69 -3.15
CA LYS A 49 2.38 -3.51 -2.86
C LYS A 49 3.15 -2.40 -2.17
N SER A 50 4.06 -2.75 -1.25
CA SER A 50 4.90 -1.74 -0.59
C SER A 50 5.77 -1.00 -1.59
N TRP A 51 6.24 -1.66 -2.65
CA TRP A 51 7.04 -1.02 -3.69
C TRP A 51 6.28 0.10 -4.40
N GLU A 52 5.03 -0.15 -4.81
CA GLU A 52 4.16 0.87 -5.43
C GLU A 52 3.94 2.07 -4.51
N LEU A 53 3.74 1.80 -3.21
CA LEU A 53 3.55 2.85 -2.21
C LEU A 53 4.83 3.67 -2.00
N TRP A 54 5.96 3.00 -1.86
CA TRP A 54 7.25 3.65 -1.60
C TRP A 54 7.75 4.44 -2.80
N GLU A 55 7.42 4.04 -4.03
CA GLU A 55 7.67 4.84 -5.23
C GLU A 55 6.92 6.19 -5.15
N GLU A 56 5.64 6.15 -4.76
CA GLU A 56 4.82 7.35 -4.58
C GLU A 56 5.38 8.27 -3.49
N LEU A 57 5.75 7.70 -2.33
CA LEU A 57 6.36 8.41 -1.21
C LEU A 57 7.68 9.07 -1.62
N GLY A 58 8.56 8.31 -2.28
CA GLY A 58 9.86 8.77 -2.72
C GLY A 58 9.77 9.94 -3.70
N TYR A 59 8.79 9.90 -4.60
CA TYR A 59 8.52 11.02 -5.50
C TYR A 59 8.11 12.28 -4.73
N TYR A 60 7.21 12.17 -3.74
CA TYR A 60 6.79 13.32 -2.94
C TYR A 60 7.91 13.91 -2.10
N ASP A 61 8.70 13.06 -1.44
CA ASP A 61 9.85 13.47 -0.64
C ASP A 61 10.95 14.12 -1.49
N GLY A 62 11.29 13.49 -2.63
CA GLY A 62 12.26 14.05 -3.57
C GLY A 62 11.82 15.40 -4.13
N THR A 63 10.54 15.54 -4.46
CA THR A 63 9.97 16.82 -4.89
C THR A 63 10.06 17.86 -3.79
N ALA A 64 9.70 17.51 -2.54
CA ALA A 64 9.77 18.43 -1.41
C ALA A 64 11.20 18.93 -1.19
N LYS A 65 12.19 18.02 -1.16
CA LYS A 65 13.62 18.36 -1.01
C LYS A 65 14.13 19.26 -2.13
N LEU A 66 13.80 18.93 -3.38
CA LEU A 66 14.23 19.71 -4.54
C LEU A 66 13.70 21.15 -4.47
N TRP A 67 12.40 21.32 -4.23
CA TRP A 67 11.80 22.65 -4.19
C TRP A 67 12.23 23.47 -2.98
N THR A 68 12.45 22.84 -1.82
CA THR A 68 13.06 23.52 -0.67
C THR A 68 14.44 24.06 -1.03
N ALA A 69 15.29 23.27 -1.69
CA ALA A 69 16.61 23.72 -2.13
C ALA A 69 16.56 24.84 -3.18
N ILE A 70 15.56 24.83 -4.08
CA ILE A 70 15.33 25.91 -5.05
C ILE A 70 14.93 27.21 -4.33
N LEU A 71 13.99 27.13 -3.38
CA LEU A 71 13.54 28.29 -2.62
C LEU A 71 14.66 28.89 -1.76
N ASP A 72 15.54 28.05 -1.20
CA ASP A 72 16.69 28.50 -0.41
C ASP A 72 17.77 29.19 -1.24
N ARG A 73 17.88 28.86 -2.54
CA ARG A 73 18.84 29.47 -3.48
C ARG A 73 18.25 30.65 -4.25
N ALA A 74 16.94 30.86 -4.18
CA ALA A 74 16.29 31.94 -4.90
C ALA A 74 16.79 33.28 -4.36
N PRO A 75 17.37 34.15 -5.21
CA PRO A 75 17.90 35.40 -4.74
C PRO A 75 16.78 36.35 -4.32
N HIS A 76 17.00 37.12 -3.24
CA HIS A 76 16.03 38.06 -2.64
C HIS A 76 15.58 39.23 -3.54
N HIS A 77 15.88 39.20 -4.85
CA HIS A 77 15.67 40.29 -5.80
C HIS A 77 14.19 40.65 -6.03
N SER A 78 13.23 39.83 -5.57
CA SER A 78 11.80 40.08 -5.65
C SER A 78 11.14 40.16 -4.25
N ALA A 79 11.77 40.88 -3.32
CA ALA A 79 11.25 41.09 -1.97
C ALA A 79 10.13 42.15 -1.92
N THR A 80 9.00 41.86 -2.55
CA THR A 80 7.72 42.43 -2.09
C THR A 80 7.25 41.58 -0.91
N THR A 81 6.76 42.20 0.17
CA THR A 81 6.29 41.51 1.38
C THR A 81 5.37 40.31 1.08
N THR A 82 4.53 40.44 0.05
CA THR A 82 3.63 39.37 -0.43
C THR A 82 4.39 38.12 -0.93
N ASN A 83 5.40 38.28 -1.79
CA ASN A 83 6.18 37.15 -2.33
C ASN A 83 7.00 36.44 -1.24
N HIS A 84 7.50 37.18 -0.25
CA HIS A 84 8.21 36.58 0.88
C HIS A 84 7.31 35.69 1.74
N HIS A 85 6.07 36.13 2.02
CA HIS A 85 5.09 35.31 2.74
C HIS A 85 4.67 34.06 1.97
N HIS A 86 4.52 34.15 0.64
CA HIS A 86 4.22 33.00 -0.21
C HIS A 86 5.36 31.97 -0.22
N SER A 87 6.61 32.42 -0.33
CA SER A 87 7.79 31.54 -0.27
C SER A 87 7.94 30.87 1.10
N SER A 88 7.78 31.62 2.20
CA SER A 88 7.82 31.07 3.57
C SER A 88 6.73 30.02 3.82
N ARG A 89 5.48 30.30 3.39
CA ARG A 89 4.37 29.36 3.49
C ARG A 89 4.56 28.13 2.60
N GLY A 90 5.13 28.31 1.41
CA GLY A 90 5.52 27.21 0.52
C GLY A 90 6.55 26.29 1.18
N LYS A 91 7.60 26.86 1.78
CA LYS A 91 8.63 26.11 2.50
C LYS A 91 8.05 25.29 3.66
N GLN A 92 7.21 25.91 4.49
CA GLN A 92 6.51 25.20 5.58
C GLN A 92 5.64 24.05 5.07
N ALA A 93 4.98 24.21 3.92
CA ALA A 93 4.18 23.15 3.32
C ALA A 93 5.04 21.98 2.81
N LEU A 94 6.22 22.26 2.25
CA LEU A 94 7.18 21.23 1.83
C LEU A 94 7.81 20.50 3.03
N GLU A 95 8.10 21.20 4.12
CA GLU A 95 8.56 20.59 5.38
C GLU A 95 7.48 19.66 5.96
N ALA A 96 6.20 20.06 5.91
CA ALA A 96 5.10 19.22 6.35
C ALA A 96 4.97 17.91 5.53
N ILE A 97 5.32 17.93 4.24
CA ILE A 97 5.40 16.70 3.42
C ILE A 97 6.48 15.77 3.97
N GLN A 98 7.67 16.30 4.28
CA GLN A 98 8.77 15.49 4.83
C GLN A 98 8.39 14.88 6.19
N THR A 99 7.70 15.64 7.05
CA THR A 99 7.17 15.12 8.32
C THR A 99 6.19 13.97 8.08
N LEU A 100 5.26 14.12 7.14
CA LEU A 100 4.30 13.05 6.82
C LEU A 100 4.99 11.80 6.25
N VAL A 101 6.01 11.97 5.40
CA VAL A 101 6.79 10.84 4.88
C VAL A 101 7.54 10.13 6.00
N SER A 102 8.14 10.86 6.94
CA SER A 102 8.87 10.27 8.07
C SER A 102 7.98 9.49 9.05
N ALA A 103 6.66 9.69 9.00
CA ALA A 103 5.70 8.97 9.82
C ALA A 103 5.34 7.57 9.27
N PHE A 104 5.76 7.23 8.04
CA PHE A 104 5.52 5.91 7.48
C PHE A 104 6.42 4.84 8.09
N PRO A 105 5.91 3.62 8.32
CA PRO A 105 6.69 2.53 8.88
C PRO A 105 7.77 2.07 7.89
N ALA A 106 9.04 2.16 8.30
CA ALA A 106 10.19 1.73 7.51
C ALA A 106 10.56 0.25 7.71
N SER A 107 10.02 -0.39 8.76
CA SER A 107 10.31 -1.77 9.11
C SER A 107 9.02 -2.57 9.23
N ASN A 108 8.99 -3.75 8.63
CA ASN A 108 7.93 -4.72 8.80
C ASN A 108 8.30 -5.66 9.95
N ASP A 109 7.68 -5.49 11.13
CA ASP A 109 7.83 -6.43 12.23
C ASP A 109 6.73 -7.50 12.17
N SER A 110 7.04 -8.61 11.49
CA SER A 110 6.14 -9.76 11.36
C SER A 110 6.17 -10.71 12.57
N SER A 111 6.94 -10.41 13.62
CA SER A 111 7.08 -11.28 14.80
C SER A 111 5.78 -11.39 15.60
N SER A 112 4.96 -10.31 15.59
CA SER A 112 3.64 -10.25 16.22
C SER A 112 2.60 -11.19 15.59
N LEU A 113 2.79 -11.60 14.32
CA LEU A 113 1.85 -12.48 13.61
C LEU A 113 1.97 -13.95 14.04
N HIS A 114 3.14 -14.39 14.51
CA HIS A 114 3.37 -15.79 14.92
C HIS A 114 2.88 -16.07 16.34
N GLN A 115 2.56 -15.04 17.13
CA GLN A 115 2.28 -15.17 18.55
C GLN A 115 0.78 -15.27 18.88
N GLN A 116 -0.09 -15.24 17.87
CA GLN A 116 -1.52 -15.54 18.05
C GLN A 116 -1.71 -17.07 18.19
N GLN A 117 -1.35 -17.58 19.36
CA GLN A 117 -1.93 -18.82 19.89
C GLN A 117 -3.43 -18.57 20.19
N PRO A 118 -4.29 -19.58 20.02
CA PRO A 118 -5.76 -19.42 20.03
C PRO A 118 -6.40 -19.02 21.39
N GLU A 119 -5.63 -18.77 22.45
CA GLU A 119 -6.19 -18.65 23.82
C GLU A 119 -5.78 -17.37 24.58
N SER A 120 -5.09 -16.42 23.96
CA SER A 120 -4.69 -15.18 24.62
C SER A 120 -5.39 -13.97 24.00
N GLU A 121 -6.10 -13.23 24.85
CA GLU A 121 -6.64 -11.86 24.69
C GLU A 121 -5.94 -11.01 23.62
N PRO A 122 -6.67 -10.15 22.88
CA PRO A 122 -6.16 -9.45 21.72
C PRO A 122 -4.98 -8.57 22.14
N ALA A 123 -3.78 -8.96 21.70
CA ALA A 123 -2.57 -8.16 21.86
C ALA A 123 -2.72 -6.85 21.07
N ALA A 124 -3.30 -5.86 21.75
CA ALA A 124 -3.35 -4.47 21.33
C ALA A 124 -1.93 -3.88 21.38
N ALA A 125 -1.14 -4.04 20.32
CA ALA A 125 0.15 -3.35 20.20
C ALA A 125 0.68 -3.15 18.77
N GLY A 126 0.01 -3.65 17.74
CA GLY A 126 0.13 -3.04 16.42
C GLY A 126 -0.91 -1.95 16.37
N ALA A 127 -0.55 -0.68 16.59
CA ALA A 127 -1.44 0.40 16.19
C ALA A 127 -1.84 0.09 14.74
N ASP A 128 -3.14 0.01 14.46
CA ASP A 128 -3.66 -0.14 13.11
C ASP A 128 -3.19 1.09 12.32
N VAL A 129 -1.99 1.00 11.75
CA VAL A 129 -1.39 2.09 11.00
C VAL A 129 -2.20 2.13 9.71
N ASP A 130 -3.13 3.08 9.66
CA ASP A 130 -3.92 3.32 8.46
C ASP A 130 -3.04 3.98 7.39
N ILE A 131 -2.30 3.13 6.67
CA ILE A 131 -1.43 3.50 5.54
C ILE A 131 -2.24 4.28 4.49
N SER A 132 -3.52 3.93 4.29
CA SER A 132 -4.39 4.57 3.31
C SER A 132 -4.73 6.01 3.71
N ALA A 133 -5.04 6.25 4.98
CA ALA A 133 -5.25 7.60 5.50
C ALA A 133 -3.97 8.44 5.45
N GLN A 134 -2.81 7.86 5.80
CA GLN A 134 -1.52 8.54 5.70
C GLN A 134 -1.20 8.95 4.25
N LEU A 135 -1.42 8.06 3.28
CA LEU A 135 -1.28 8.36 1.85
C LEU A 135 -2.25 9.44 1.39
N GLY A 136 -3.51 9.37 1.83
CA GLY A 136 -4.52 10.39 1.52
C GLY A 136 -4.11 11.78 2.02
N ALA A 137 -3.61 11.87 3.24
CA ALA A 137 -3.08 13.10 3.82
C ALA A 137 -1.87 13.62 3.04
N LEU A 138 -0.93 12.74 2.69
CA LEU A 138 0.27 13.08 1.92
C LEU A 138 -0.08 13.63 0.53
N ARG A 139 -0.95 12.96 -0.22
CA ARG A 139 -1.47 13.42 -1.53
C ARG A 139 -2.12 14.79 -1.45
N SER A 140 -2.94 15.01 -0.42
CA SER A 140 -3.61 16.30 -0.19
C SER A 140 -2.61 17.43 0.10
N LYS A 141 -1.63 17.17 0.97
CA LYS A 141 -0.55 18.13 1.25
C LYS A 141 0.33 18.39 0.04
N TYR A 142 0.62 17.38 -0.77
CA TYR A 142 1.35 17.55 -2.02
C TYR A 142 0.64 18.52 -2.96
N ARG A 143 -0.66 18.31 -3.25
CA ARG A 143 -1.44 19.22 -4.12
C ARG A 143 -1.44 20.65 -3.60
N THR A 144 -1.60 20.82 -2.29
CA THR A 144 -1.59 22.14 -1.65
C THR A 144 -0.22 22.82 -1.77
N SER A 145 0.85 22.06 -1.56
CA SER A 145 2.23 22.57 -1.69
C SER A 145 2.58 22.96 -3.12
N CYS A 146 2.10 22.18 -4.11
CA CYS A 146 2.23 22.53 -5.53
C CYS A 146 1.63 23.90 -5.83
N ALA A 147 0.42 24.17 -5.34
CA ALA A 147 -0.25 25.46 -5.53
C ALA A 147 0.50 26.63 -4.86
N LEU A 148 1.11 26.39 -3.69
CA LEU A 148 1.87 27.40 -2.96
C LEU A 148 3.22 27.74 -3.62
N VAL A 149 3.87 26.74 -4.22
CA VAL A 149 5.20 26.89 -4.85
C VAL A 149 5.08 27.23 -6.34
N GLY A 150 3.87 27.15 -6.93
CA GLY A 150 3.65 27.39 -8.36
C GLY A 150 4.07 26.21 -9.24
N MET A 151 4.21 25.02 -8.67
CA MET A 151 4.52 23.79 -9.41
C MET A 151 3.24 23.19 -9.98
N ARG A 152 3.29 22.68 -11.22
CA ARG A 152 2.25 21.81 -11.76
C ARG A 152 2.41 20.38 -11.23
N PRO A 153 1.40 19.78 -10.57
CA PRO A 153 1.44 18.37 -10.19
C PRO A 153 1.60 17.49 -11.43
N ARG A 154 2.64 16.65 -11.49
CA ARG A 154 2.93 15.78 -12.64
C ARG A 154 2.96 14.29 -12.32
N MET A 155 2.69 13.90 -11.07
CA MET A 155 2.71 12.47 -10.75
C MET A 155 1.49 11.78 -11.36
N THR A 156 1.73 10.96 -12.37
CA THR A 156 0.81 9.91 -12.79
C THR A 156 1.07 8.75 -11.84
N VAL A 157 0.29 8.64 -10.76
CA VAL A 157 0.26 7.40 -9.98
C VAL A 157 -0.08 6.30 -10.98
N SER A 158 0.75 5.27 -11.12
CA SER A 158 0.33 4.06 -11.82
C SER A 158 -0.83 3.52 -11.01
N SER A 159 -2.06 3.83 -11.43
CA SER A 159 -3.21 3.10 -10.96
C SER A 159 -2.94 1.65 -11.37
N GLY A 160 -2.52 0.81 -10.41
CA GLY A 160 -2.51 -0.64 -10.54
C GLY A 160 -3.93 -1.19 -10.64
N GLY A 161 -4.76 -0.55 -11.47
CA GLY A 161 -6.00 -1.11 -11.95
C GLY A 161 -5.63 -1.99 -13.12
N GLU A 162 -6.03 -3.25 -13.05
CA GLU A 162 -6.13 -4.16 -14.18
C GLU A 162 -6.94 -3.47 -15.30
N GLY A 163 -6.24 -2.74 -16.17
CA GLY A 163 -6.76 -2.16 -17.38
C GLY A 163 -6.23 -2.96 -18.56
N PRO A 164 -7.07 -3.28 -19.56
CA PRO A 164 -6.66 -4.14 -20.67
C PRO A 164 -5.47 -3.49 -21.38
N ILE A 165 -4.51 -4.32 -21.77
CA ILE A 165 -3.29 -3.97 -22.51
C ILE A 165 -3.69 -3.12 -23.73
N ALA A 166 -3.64 -1.80 -23.55
CA ALA A 166 -4.01 -0.85 -24.60
C ALA A 166 -2.77 -0.60 -25.45
N SER A 167 -2.84 -1.10 -26.67
CA SER A 167 -1.88 -0.99 -27.75
C SER A 167 -1.32 0.44 -27.89
N GLY A 168 0.01 0.54 -27.75
CA GLY A 168 1.02 1.42 -28.38
C GLY A 168 0.74 2.83 -28.95
N GLU A 169 -0.48 3.34 -29.08
CA GLU A 169 -0.75 4.58 -29.84
C GLU A 169 -0.87 5.84 -28.97
N GLY A 170 -1.08 5.72 -27.66
CA GLY A 170 -1.27 6.86 -26.76
C GLY A 170 0.00 7.63 -26.36
N ALA A 171 1.17 6.99 -26.42
CA ALA A 171 2.43 7.60 -25.98
C ALA A 171 2.98 8.62 -27.01
N GLU A 172 2.74 8.39 -28.30
CA GLU A 172 3.16 9.27 -29.40
C GLU A 172 2.44 10.63 -29.38
N ALA A 173 1.14 10.64 -29.05
CA ALA A 173 0.35 11.88 -29.01
C ALA A 173 0.81 12.84 -27.90
N SER A 174 1.28 12.31 -26.77
CA SER A 174 1.80 13.09 -25.64
C SER A 174 3.14 13.77 -25.98
N LEU A 175 3.99 13.10 -26.76
CA LEU A 175 5.29 13.63 -27.21
C LEU A 175 5.14 14.69 -28.31
N ARG A 176 4.16 14.56 -29.20
CA ARG A 176 3.88 15.56 -30.26
C ARG A 176 3.38 16.89 -29.70
N SER A 177 2.65 16.87 -28.59
CA SER A 177 2.17 18.08 -27.91
C SER A 177 3.31 18.92 -27.33
N LEU A 178 4.43 18.30 -26.93
CA LEU A 178 5.62 19.00 -26.42
C LEU A 178 6.44 19.72 -27.51
N GLY A 179 6.25 19.40 -28.79
CA GLY A 179 7.00 19.98 -29.91
C GLY A 179 6.35 21.19 -30.58
N SER A 180 5.11 21.55 -30.24
CA SER A 180 4.32 22.53 -31.00
C SER A 180 4.28 23.95 -30.41
N THR A 181 4.99 24.24 -29.31
CA THR A 181 4.90 25.55 -28.62
C THR A 181 6.20 26.36 -28.64
N MET A 182 7.11 26.09 -29.58
CA MET A 182 8.16 27.05 -29.94
C MET A 182 8.05 27.39 -31.42
N TYR A 183 7.18 28.35 -31.72
CA TYR A 183 7.44 29.52 -32.57
C TYR A 183 6.39 30.59 -32.22
#